data_AF-A0A937FV39-F1
#
_entry.id   AF-A0A937FV39-F1
#
_cell.length_a   1.000
_cell.length_b   1.000
_cell.length_c   1.000
_cell.angle_alpha   90.00
_cell.angle_beta   90.00
_cell.angle_gamma   90.00
#
_symmetry.space_group_name_H-M   'P 1'
#
loop_
_entity.id
_entity.type
_entity.pdbx_description
1 polymer ?
#
loop_
_entity_poly.entity_id
_entity_poly.type
_entity_poly.pdbx_seq_one_letter_code
_entity_poly.pdbx_strand_id
1 'polypeptide(L)'
;MNNHEQLTPAEKEAFEALRQPVQPDIHLEERIVKRLKDENLISKTPAWKDWGLKIAASIALIAVGIIIGKIIYPPMETQSQFNYMLVLYEDGRFTPSSPEEMFTEYSKWMEGIQEQGVTIGGQEMKPSSLFLEPDGTQVSDDNVRRVGGYFVINAGSLDQAMKIAQDSPHLKYGGSIEVKEFMIR
;
A
#
# COMPACT_ATOMS: atom_id res chain seq x y z
N MET A 1 77.25 7.62 -12.94
CA MET A 1 76.19 8.42 -12.27
C MET A 1 76.81 9.69 -11.74
N ASN A 2 76.18 10.84 -12.06
CA ASN A 2 76.38 12.20 -11.53
C ASN A 2 77.68 12.93 -11.99
N ASN A 3 77.74 14.23 -12.31
CA ASN A 3 76.81 15.35 -12.07
C ASN A 3 77.24 16.63 -12.85
N HIS A 4 77.15 16.68 -14.19
CA HIS A 4 77.61 17.88 -14.95
C HIS A 4 76.57 18.55 -15.87
N GLU A 5 75.30 18.14 -15.84
CA GLU A 5 74.20 18.92 -16.45
C GLU A 5 73.58 19.93 -15.47
N GLN A 6 74.35 20.39 -14.46
CA GLN A 6 73.90 21.46 -13.59
C GLN A 6 74.23 22.80 -14.25
N LEU A 7 73.20 23.50 -14.71
CA LEU A 7 73.27 24.89 -15.17
C LEU A 7 74.13 25.70 -14.19
N THR A 8 75.15 26.38 -14.73
CA THR A 8 76.02 27.26 -13.96
C THR A 8 75.18 28.35 -13.28
N PRO A 9 75.67 28.97 -12.19
CA PRO A 9 74.92 30.01 -11.48
C PRO A 9 74.45 31.14 -12.41
N ALA A 10 75.29 31.54 -13.37
CA ALA A 10 74.95 32.54 -14.38
C ALA A 10 73.87 32.07 -15.37
N GLU A 11 73.90 30.80 -15.78
CA GLU A 11 72.86 30.23 -16.65
C GLU A 11 71.53 30.05 -15.91
N LYS A 12 71.57 29.68 -14.63
CA LYS A 12 70.38 29.65 -13.77
C LYS A 12 69.75 31.03 -13.64
N GLU A 13 70.57 32.05 -13.44
CA GLU A 13 70.11 33.43 -13.31
C GLU A 13 69.52 33.95 -14.64
N ALA A 14 70.15 33.63 -15.77
CA ALA A 14 69.60 33.93 -17.09
C ALA A 14 68.27 33.19 -17.36
N PHE A 15 68.15 31.93 -16.94
CA PHE A 15 66.94 31.14 -17.11
C PHE A 15 65.79 31.63 -16.21
N GLU A 16 66.10 32.04 -14.98
CA GLU A 16 65.16 32.68 -14.07
C GLU A 16 64.74 34.07 -14.57
N ALA A 17 65.65 34.84 -15.18
CA ALA A 17 65.32 36.13 -15.81
C ALA A 17 64.36 35.99 -17.02
N LEU A 18 64.40 34.84 -17.72
CA LEU A 18 63.47 34.50 -18.81
C LEU A 18 62.13 33.92 -18.31
N ARG A 19 62.07 33.45 -17.06
CA ARG A 19 60.84 33.00 -16.37
C ARG A 19 59.98 34.20 -15.96
N GLN A 20 59.60 35.04 -16.92
CA GLN A 20 58.46 35.89 -16.71
C GLN A 20 57.21 35.02 -16.84
N PRO A 21 56.37 34.88 -15.79
CA PRO A 21 55.05 34.33 -15.97
C PRO A 21 54.30 35.30 -16.89
N VAL A 22 54.26 35.00 -18.18
CA VAL A 22 53.36 35.68 -19.10
C VAL A 22 51.97 35.33 -18.60
N GLN A 23 51.36 36.23 -17.82
CA GLN A 23 49.94 36.15 -17.56
C GLN A 23 49.27 36.28 -18.92
N PRO A 24 48.57 35.24 -19.41
CA PRO A 24 47.86 35.37 -20.66
C PRO A 24 46.88 36.54 -20.51
N ASP A 25 46.80 37.36 -21.55
CA ASP A 25 45.81 38.42 -21.68
C ASP A 25 44.44 37.90 -21.24
N ILE A 26 43.74 38.64 -20.38
CA ILE A 26 42.44 38.27 -19.79
C ILE A 26 41.43 37.91 -20.88
N HIS A 27 41.61 38.43 -22.10
CA HIS A 27 40.76 38.17 -23.27
C HIS A 27 41.31 37.12 -24.24
N LEU A 28 42.41 36.45 -23.93
CA LEU A 28 43.03 35.46 -24.81
C LEU A 28 42.08 34.26 -25.05
N GLU A 29 41.43 33.79 -23.99
CA GLU A 29 40.47 32.68 -24.09
C GLU A 29 39.29 33.05 -24.99
N GLU A 30 38.70 34.23 -24.80
CA GLU A 30 37.58 34.70 -25.62
C GLU A 30 37.94 34.78 -27.10
N ARG A 31 39.15 35.28 -27.41
CA ARG A 31 39.69 35.33 -28.77
C ARG A 31 39.91 33.96 -29.37
N ILE A 32 40.44 33.01 -28.60
CA ILE A 32 40.65 31.63 -29.04
C ILE A 32 39.30 30.96 -29.32
N VAL A 33 38.36 31.05 -28.38
CA VAL A 33 37.02 30.47 -28.52
C VAL A 33 36.29 31.09 -29.72
N LYS A 34 36.40 32.40 -29.92
CA LYS A 34 35.83 33.09 -31.08
C LYS A 34 36.45 32.59 -32.39
N ARG A 35 37.78 32.52 -32.46
CA ARG A 35 38.49 32.04 -33.67
C ARG A 35 38.15 30.58 -33.98
N LEU A 36 38.09 29.70 -32.97
CA LEU A 36 37.68 28.30 -33.16
C LEU A 36 36.24 28.17 -33.66
N LYS A 37 35.33 29.05 -33.25
CA LYS A 37 33.95 29.10 -33.80
C LYS A 37 33.90 29.65 -35.22
N ASP A 38 34.70 30.66 -35.53
CA ASP A 38 34.77 31.28 -36.85
C ASP A 38 35.39 30.32 -37.88
N GLU A 39 36.38 29.53 -37.46
CA GLU A 39 37.03 28.48 -38.25
C GLU A 39 36.24 27.15 -38.28
N ASN A 40 35.04 27.10 -37.68
CA ASN A 40 34.18 25.90 -37.56
C ASN A 40 34.86 24.68 -36.89
N LEU A 41 35.88 24.90 -36.06
CA LEU A 41 36.58 23.84 -35.32
C LEU A 41 35.81 23.39 -34.07
N ILE A 42 34.87 24.19 -33.57
CA ILE A 42 33.97 23.84 -32.46
C ILE A 42 32.51 24.17 -32.79
N SER A 43 31.58 23.36 -32.26
CA SER A 43 30.15 23.46 -32.60
C SER A 43 29.50 24.76 -32.08
N LYS A 44 28.56 25.32 -32.86
CA LYS A 44 27.83 26.56 -32.56
C LYS A 44 26.54 26.32 -31.75
N THR A 45 26.09 25.07 -31.63
CA THR A 45 24.84 24.72 -30.96
C THR A 45 25.07 24.42 -29.48
N PRO A 46 24.29 24.99 -28.56
CA PRO A 46 24.52 24.80 -27.13
C PRO A 46 24.02 23.40 -26.71
N ALA A 47 24.90 22.59 -26.12
CA ALA A 47 24.67 21.19 -25.77
C ALA A 47 23.45 20.92 -24.85
N TRP A 48 22.94 21.95 -24.16
CA TRP A 48 21.77 21.84 -23.29
C TRP A 48 20.44 21.57 -24.02
N LYS A 49 20.31 21.94 -25.30
CA LYS A 49 19.08 21.72 -26.08
C LYS A 49 18.82 20.22 -26.32
N ASP A 50 19.88 19.44 -26.48
CA ASP A 50 19.77 17.98 -26.69
C ASP A 50 19.47 17.21 -25.40
N TRP A 51 19.86 17.77 -24.24
CA TRP A 51 19.57 17.17 -22.94
C TRP A 51 18.16 17.54 -22.43
N GLY A 52 17.69 18.75 -22.74
CA GLY A 52 16.33 19.20 -22.41
C GLY A 52 15.24 18.33 -23.03
N LEU A 53 15.41 17.90 -24.28
CA LEU A 53 14.45 17.02 -24.96
C LEU A 53 14.39 15.62 -24.32
N LYS A 54 15.54 15.10 -23.88
CA LYS A 54 15.63 13.79 -23.20
C LYS A 54 14.97 13.82 -21.82
N ILE A 55 15.15 14.90 -21.07
CA ILE A 55 14.50 15.09 -19.76
C ILE A 55 12.98 15.19 -19.92
N ALA A 56 12.50 15.96 -20.90
CA ALA A 56 11.06 16.10 -21.17
C ALA A 56 10.42 14.75 -21.54
N ALA A 57 11.09 13.94 -22.36
CA ALA A 57 10.62 12.59 -22.72
C ALA A 57 10.54 11.65 -21.50
N SER A 58 11.50 11.70 -20.58
CA SER A 58 11.46 10.91 -19.34
C SER A 58 10.30 11.31 -18.42
N ILE A 59 10.04 12.61 -18.28
CA ILE A 59 8.89 13.10 -17.49
C ILE A 59 7.57 12.64 -18.13
N ALA A 60 7.46 12.70 -19.45
CA ALA A 60 6.29 12.21 -20.17
C ALA A 60 6.07 10.70 -19.96
N LEU A 61 7.13 9.89 -20.02
CA LEU A 61 7.05 8.45 -19.76
C LEU A 61 6.61 8.13 -18.32
N ILE A 62 7.12 8.85 -17.33
CA ILE A 62 6.69 8.69 -15.93
C ILE A 62 5.22 9.08 -15.77
N ALA A 63 4.80 10.20 -16.35
CA ALA A 63 3.40 10.64 -16.27
C ALA A 63 2.45 9.63 -16.93
N VAL A 64 2.81 9.09 -18.10
CA VAL A 64 2.05 8.04 -18.78
C VAL A 64 2.00 6.77 -17.92
N GLY A 65 3.12 6.35 -17.34
CA GLY A 65 3.16 5.19 -16.43
C GLY A 65 2.27 5.36 -15.20
N ILE A 66 2.20 6.56 -14.61
CA ILE A 66 1.32 6.87 -13.48
C ILE A 66 -0.16 6.84 -13.91
N ILE A 67 -0.49 7.39 -15.08
CA ILE A 67 -1.86 7.38 -15.61
C ILE A 67 -2.30 5.95 -15.91
N ILE A 68 -1.48 5.17 -16.61
CA ILE A 68 -1.73 3.75 -16.89
C ILE A 68 -1.86 2.95 -15.58
N GLY A 69 -0.96 3.18 -14.62
CA GLY A 69 -1.00 2.55 -13.31
C GLY A 69 -2.31 2.80 -12.57
N LYS A 70 -2.81 4.05 -12.56
CA LYS A 70 -4.09 4.40 -11.93
C LYS A 70 -5.32 3.82 -12.64
N ILE A 71 -5.25 3.61 -13.95
CA ILE A 71 -6.37 3.06 -14.73
C ILE A 71 -6.42 1.54 -14.61
N ILE A 72 -5.26 0.87 -14.64
CA ILE A 72 -5.16 -0.60 -14.56
C ILE A 72 -5.29 -1.09 -13.13
N TYR A 73 -4.76 -0.34 -12.17
CA TYR A 73 -4.86 -0.62 -10.75
C TYR A 73 -5.62 0.54 -10.10
N PRO A 74 -6.97 0.52 -10.12
CA PRO A 74 -7.71 1.39 -9.21
C PRO A 74 -7.15 1.18 -7.80
N PRO A 75 -7.04 2.25 -6.98
CA PRO A 75 -6.64 2.08 -5.59
C PRO A 75 -7.51 0.96 -5.02
N MET A 76 -6.88 -0.11 -4.53
CA MET A 76 -7.59 -1.14 -3.80
C MET A 76 -8.28 -0.40 -2.66
N GLU A 77 -9.57 -0.13 -2.82
CA GLU A 77 -10.40 0.18 -1.68
C GLU A 77 -10.21 -1.03 -0.77
N THR A 78 -9.66 -0.79 0.42
CA THR A 78 -9.69 -1.74 1.52
C THR A 78 -11.14 -1.89 1.97
N GLN A 79 -12.00 -2.37 1.07
CA GLN A 79 -13.30 -2.86 1.43
C GLN A 79 -13.05 -4.10 2.27
N SER A 80 -13.50 -4.05 3.52
CA SER A 80 -13.52 -5.23 4.37
C SER A 80 -14.19 -6.36 3.60
N GLN A 81 -13.59 -7.55 3.64
CA GLN A 81 -14.19 -8.76 3.04
C GLN A 81 -15.58 -9.07 3.61
N PHE A 82 -15.97 -8.45 4.73
CA PHE A 82 -17.30 -8.54 5.35
C PHE A 82 -17.85 -7.14 5.66
N ASN A 83 -19.16 -6.95 5.53
CA ASN A 83 -19.85 -5.70 5.85
C ASN A 83 -21.03 -5.86 6.82
N TYR A 84 -21.46 -7.07 7.12
CA TYR A 84 -22.44 -7.34 8.19
C TYR A 84 -21.98 -8.45 9.13
N MET A 85 -22.42 -8.38 10.39
CA MET A 85 -22.32 -9.42 11.41
C MET A 85 -23.72 -9.91 11.78
N LEU A 86 -23.88 -11.22 11.87
CA LEU A 86 -25.04 -11.91 12.41
C LEU A 86 -24.68 -12.44 13.79
N VAL A 87 -25.18 -11.84 14.86
CA VAL A 87 -24.94 -12.30 16.23
C VAL A 87 -26.06 -13.25 16.63
N LEU A 88 -25.70 -14.47 17.01
CA LEU A 88 -26.64 -15.53 17.35
C LEU A 88 -26.89 -15.53 18.86
N TYR A 89 -28.12 -15.33 19.26
CA TYR A 89 -28.55 -15.27 20.65
C TYR A 89 -29.38 -16.49 21.03
N GLU A 90 -28.97 -17.11 22.13
CA GLU A 90 -29.65 -18.24 22.75
C GLU A 90 -30.28 -17.78 24.07
N ASP A 91 -31.56 -18.11 24.26
CA ASP A 91 -32.26 -17.93 25.53
C ASP A 91 -33.03 -19.20 25.90
N GLY A 92 -33.90 -19.14 26.92
CA GLY A 92 -34.67 -20.30 27.38
C GLY A 92 -35.59 -20.95 26.33
N ARG A 93 -35.78 -20.33 25.15
CA ARG A 93 -36.53 -20.89 24.02
C ARG A 93 -35.64 -21.67 23.04
N PHE A 94 -34.32 -21.55 23.17
CA PHE A 94 -33.38 -22.22 22.28
C PHE A 94 -33.36 -23.73 22.57
N THR A 95 -33.81 -24.51 21.59
CA THR A 95 -33.87 -25.96 21.64
C THR A 95 -32.97 -26.54 20.55
N PRO A 96 -31.66 -26.71 20.81
CA PRO A 96 -30.73 -27.24 19.82
C PRO A 96 -31.02 -28.73 19.55
N SER A 97 -30.73 -29.19 18.33
CA SER A 97 -30.68 -30.62 18.06
C SER A 97 -29.33 -31.22 18.49
N SER A 98 -29.05 -32.45 18.07
CA SER A 98 -27.73 -33.06 18.25
C SER A 98 -26.63 -32.21 17.59
N PRO A 99 -25.40 -32.16 18.15
CA PRO A 99 -24.31 -31.36 17.58
C PRO A 99 -24.01 -31.68 16.11
N GLU A 100 -24.09 -32.96 15.72
CA GLU A 100 -23.83 -33.40 14.34
C GLU A 100 -24.89 -32.90 13.35
N GLU A 101 -26.17 -32.96 13.75
CA GLU A 101 -27.27 -32.46 12.93
C GLU A 101 -27.18 -30.95 12.77
N MET A 102 -26.94 -30.22 13.88
CA MET A 102 -26.75 -28.77 13.81
C MET A 102 -25.57 -28.40 12.90
N PHE A 103 -24.41 -29.03 13.11
CA PHE A 103 -23.24 -28.77 12.27
C PHE A 103 -23.54 -28.96 10.79
N THR A 104 -24.28 -30.03 10.44
CA THR A 104 -24.70 -30.31 9.07
C THR A 104 -25.65 -29.24 8.54
N GLU A 105 -26.64 -28.81 9.31
CA GLU A 105 -27.59 -27.76 8.91
C GLU A 105 -26.90 -26.41 8.69
N TYR A 106 -26.05 -25.98 9.63
CA TYR A 106 -25.29 -24.73 9.49
C TYR A 106 -24.31 -24.78 8.31
N SER A 107 -23.60 -25.90 8.13
CA SER A 107 -22.66 -26.06 7.01
C SER A 107 -23.38 -25.96 5.67
N LYS A 108 -24.50 -26.66 5.50
CA LYS A 108 -25.30 -26.59 4.27
C LYS A 108 -25.85 -25.19 3.99
N TRP A 109 -26.31 -24.50 5.03
CA TRP A 109 -26.79 -23.13 4.90
C TRP A 109 -25.66 -22.19 4.47
N MET A 110 -24.46 -22.31 5.07
CA MET A 110 -23.28 -21.53 4.66
C MET A 110 -22.85 -21.84 3.22
N GLU A 111 -22.80 -23.12 2.84
CA GLU A 111 -22.47 -23.55 1.46
C GLU A 111 -23.44 -22.92 0.45
N GLY A 112 -24.75 -22.97 0.72
CA GLY A 112 -25.75 -22.36 -0.16
C GLY A 112 -25.62 -20.84 -0.31
N ILE A 113 -25.10 -20.14 0.71
CA ILE A 113 -24.77 -18.71 0.64
C ILE A 113 -23.53 -18.48 -0.23
N GLN A 114 -22.50 -19.31 -0.06
CA GLN A 114 -21.28 -19.23 -0.86
C GLN A 114 -21.52 -19.53 -2.34
N GLU A 115 -22.39 -20.48 -2.65
CA GLU A 115 -22.82 -20.79 -4.03
C GLU A 115 -23.52 -19.60 -4.71
N GLN A 116 -24.15 -18.72 -3.93
CA GLN A 116 -24.74 -17.47 -4.43
C GLN A 116 -23.71 -16.34 -4.59
N GLY A 117 -22.42 -16.63 -4.38
CA GLY A 117 -21.33 -15.66 -4.49
C GLY A 117 -21.18 -14.74 -3.28
N VAL A 118 -21.87 -15.02 -2.17
CA VAL A 118 -21.78 -14.23 -0.94
C VAL A 118 -20.70 -14.82 -0.05
N THR A 119 -19.72 -14.00 0.34
CA THR A 119 -18.69 -14.41 1.31
C THR A 119 -19.31 -14.52 2.71
N ILE A 120 -19.09 -15.65 3.38
CA ILE A 120 -19.56 -15.92 4.74
C ILE A 120 -18.50 -16.66 5.55
N GLY A 121 -18.35 -16.30 6.82
CA GLY A 121 -17.56 -17.04 7.83
C GLY A 121 -18.19 -16.91 9.21
N GLY A 122 -17.83 -17.76 10.17
CA GLY A 122 -18.40 -17.70 11.51
C GLY A 122 -17.79 -18.70 12.49
N GLN A 123 -18.18 -18.60 13.75
CA GLN A 123 -17.67 -19.44 14.84
C GLN A 123 -18.71 -19.58 15.96
N GLU A 124 -18.86 -20.79 16.48
CA GLU A 124 -19.59 -21.07 17.72
C GLU A 124 -18.82 -20.55 18.95
N MET A 125 -19.55 -20.01 19.93
CA MET A 125 -18.99 -19.52 21.18
C MET A 125 -19.22 -20.52 22.31
N LYS A 126 -18.31 -20.54 23.28
CA LYS A 126 -18.51 -21.31 24.51
C LYS A 126 -19.65 -20.70 25.33
N PRO A 127 -20.42 -21.52 26.07
CA PRO A 127 -21.48 -21.04 26.95
C PRO A 127 -21.07 -20.01 28.00
N SER A 128 -19.81 -20.05 28.46
CA SER A 128 -19.28 -19.20 29.53
C SER A 128 -18.47 -18.05 28.96
N SER A 129 -18.68 -16.85 29.48
CA SER A 129 -17.89 -15.65 29.18
C SER A 129 -17.52 -14.93 30.48
N LEU A 130 -16.51 -14.06 30.37
CA LEU A 130 -16.07 -13.17 31.44
C LEU A 130 -16.11 -11.75 30.91
N PHE A 131 -16.69 -10.84 31.68
CA PHE A 131 -16.53 -9.41 31.48
C PHE A 131 -15.33 -8.92 32.26
N LEU A 132 -14.55 -8.04 31.64
CA LEU A 132 -13.46 -7.32 32.28
C LEU A 132 -13.90 -5.87 32.48
N GLU A 133 -14.06 -5.47 33.73
CA GLU A 133 -14.40 -4.11 34.10
C GLU A 133 -13.17 -3.18 34.00
N PRO A 134 -13.36 -1.86 33.85
CA PRO A 134 -12.24 -0.91 33.74
C PRO A 134 -11.28 -0.91 34.93
N ASP A 135 -11.74 -1.36 36.10
CA ASP A 135 -10.92 -1.49 37.30
C ASP A 135 -10.15 -2.82 37.38
N GLY A 136 -10.30 -3.69 36.37
CA GLY A 136 -9.65 -4.99 36.29
C GLY A 136 -10.45 -6.15 36.91
N THR A 137 -11.64 -5.88 37.46
CA THR A 137 -12.51 -6.91 38.02
C THR A 137 -13.05 -7.80 36.91
N GLN A 138 -13.02 -9.13 37.14
CA GLN A 138 -13.63 -10.10 36.22
C GLN A 138 -14.98 -10.55 36.77
N VAL A 139 -16.01 -10.45 35.94
CA VAL A 139 -17.38 -10.86 36.29
C VAL A 139 -17.81 -11.96 35.33
N SER A 140 -18.25 -13.10 35.87
CA SER A 140 -18.83 -14.16 35.05
C SER A 140 -20.20 -13.72 34.56
N ASP A 141 -20.47 -13.98 33.28
CA ASP A 141 -21.79 -13.78 32.73
C ASP A 141 -22.69 -14.98 33.03
N ASP A 142 -23.84 -14.74 33.68
CA ASP A 142 -24.91 -15.71 33.91
C ASP A 142 -26.22 -15.33 33.17
N ASN A 143 -26.11 -14.45 32.16
CA ASN A 143 -27.24 -13.95 31.40
C ASN A 143 -28.15 -15.07 30.87
N VAL A 144 -29.46 -14.88 31.09
CA VAL A 144 -30.52 -15.74 30.54
C VAL A 144 -30.51 -15.76 29.01
N ARG A 145 -29.99 -14.69 28.39
CA ARG A 145 -29.79 -14.56 26.95
C ARG A 145 -28.31 -14.36 26.66
N ARG A 146 -27.67 -15.36 26.05
CA ARG A 146 -26.22 -15.38 25.76
C ARG A 146 -25.95 -15.34 24.27
N VAL A 147 -24.72 -14.99 23.89
CA VAL A 147 -24.23 -15.12 22.52
C VAL A 147 -23.74 -16.55 22.30
N GLY A 148 -24.43 -17.30 21.46
CA GLY A 148 -24.07 -18.69 21.10
C GLY A 148 -23.06 -18.77 19.95
N GLY A 149 -22.98 -17.72 19.13
CA GLY A 149 -22.11 -17.71 17.96
C GLY A 149 -22.25 -16.43 17.15
N TYR A 150 -21.49 -16.35 16.08
CA TYR A 150 -21.64 -15.29 15.09
C TYR A 150 -21.33 -15.77 13.68
N PHE A 151 -21.88 -15.06 12.71
CA PHE A 151 -21.41 -15.07 11.32
C PHE A 151 -21.04 -13.65 10.88
N VAL A 152 -20.15 -13.56 9.91
CA VAL A 152 -19.82 -12.33 9.18
C VAL A 152 -20.03 -12.59 7.70
N ILE A 153 -20.67 -11.64 7.02
CA ILE A 153 -21.07 -11.78 5.62
C ILE A 153 -20.73 -10.54 4.80
N ASN A 154 -20.56 -10.73 3.49
CA ASN A 154 -20.49 -9.66 2.49
C ASN A 154 -21.79 -9.60 1.69
N ALA A 155 -22.76 -8.82 2.17
CA ALA A 155 -24.06 -8.66 1.52
C ALA A 155 -24.14 -7.30 0.82
N GLY A 156 -24.77 -7.22 -0.35
CA GLY A 156 -24.93 -5.97 -1.10
C GLY A 156 -25.87 -4.96 -0.46
N SER A 157 -26.67 -5.37 0.54
CA SER A 157 -27.55 -4.49 1.30
C SER A 157 -28.00 -5.11 2.62
N LEU A 158 -28.54 -4.28 3.52
CA LEU A 158 -29.21 -4.74 4.74
C LEU A 158 -30.35 -5.71 4.43
N ASP A 159 -31.14 -5.47 3.38
CA ASP A 159 -32.23 -6.37 2.99
C ASP A 159 -31.72 -7.76 2.59
N GLN A 160 -30.59 -7.85 1.89
CA GLN A 160 -29.96 -9.12 1.57
C GLN A 160 -29.43 -9.81 2.83
N ALA A 161 -28.78 -9.06 3.73
CA ALA A 161 -28.31 -9.59 5.02
C ALA A 161 -29.47 -10.13 5.87
N MET A 162 -30.60 -9.42 5.90
CA MET A 162 -31.82 -9.83 6.60
C MET A 162 -32.41 -11.11 6.02
N LYS A 163 -32.46 -11.26 4.69
CA LYS A 163 -32.91 -12.49 4.04
C LYS A 163 -32.01 -13.68 4.39
N ILE A 164 -30.69 -13.49 4.32
CA ILE A 164 -29.72 -14.51 4.74
C ILE A 164 -29.96 -14.93 6.19
N ALA A 165 -30.16 -13.97 7.09
CA ALA A 165 -30.44 -14.24 8.49
C ALA A 165 -31.77 -14.98 8.72
N GLN A 166 -32.81 -14.64 7.96
CA GLN A 166 -34.13 -15.30 8.03
C GLN A 166 -34.07 -16.79 7.68
N ASP A 167 -33.17 -17.17 6.76
CA ASP A 167 -33.00 -18.55 6.33
C ASP A 167 -32.05 -19.36 7.25
N SER A 168 -31.49 -18.74 8.29
CA SER A 168 -30.54 -19.39 9.19
C SER A 168 -31.19 -20.50 10.05
N PRO A 169 -30.55 -21.68 10.18
CA PRO A 169 -31.00 -22.74 11.09
C PRO A 169 -31.15 -22.29 12.54
N HIS A 170 -30.45 -21.23 12.96
CA HIS A 170 -30.52 -20.72 14.32
C HIS A 170 -31.95 -20.31 14.73
N LEU A 171 -32.72 -19.75 13.79
CA LEU A 171 -34.11 -19.36 14.04
C LEU A 171 -35.04 -20.58 14.17
N LYS A 172 -34.77 -21.66 13.42
CA LYS A 172 -35.51 -22.93 13.52
C LYS A 172 -35.41 -23.52 14.93
N TYR A 173 -34.26 -23.38 15.59
CA TYR A 173 -34.05 -23.85 16.96
C TYR A 173 -34.55 -22.88 18.04
N GLY A 174 -35.31 -21.84 17.68
CA GLY A 174 -35.86 -20.88 18.65
C GLY A 174 -34.87 -19.80 19.10
N GLY A 175 -33.68 -19.75 18.50
CA GLY A 175 -32.71 -18.69 18.70
C GLY A 175 -33.14 -17.38 18.03
N SER A 176 -32.38 -16.31 18.26
CA SER A 176 -32.62 -15.02 17.62
C SER A 176 -31.33 -14.46 17.04
N ILE A 177 -31.43 -13.66 15.98
CA ILE A 177 -30.27 -13.12 15.27
C ILE A 177 -30.34 -11.60 15.28
N GLU A 178 -29.27 -10.95 15.73
CA GLU A 178 -29.06 -9.52 15.52
C GLU A 178 -28.22 -9.32 14.25
N VAL A 179 -28.73 -8.53 13.29
CA VAL A 179 -28.01 -8.17 12.07
C VAL A 179 -27.41 -6.79 12.25
N LYS A 180 -26.08 -6.69 12.22
CA LYS A 180 -25.36 -5.43 12.44
C LYS A 180 -24.48 -5.11 11.25
N GLU A 181 -24.57 -3.89 10.76
CA GLU A 181 -23.64 -3.37 9.75
C GLU A 181 -22.31 -2.98 10.38
N PHE A 182 -21.20 -3.30 9.71
CA PHE A 182 -19.90 -2.80 10.11
C PHE A 182 -19.71 -1.36 9.65
N MET A 183 -19.28 -0.51 10.57
CA MET A 183 -18.83 0.84 10.24
C MET A 183 -17.31 0.81 10.02
N ILE A 184 -16.87 1.06 8.79
CA ILE A 184 -15.45 1.32 8.50
C ILE A 184 -15.17 2.77 8.89
N ARG A 185 -14.20 3.00 9.79
CA ARG A 185 -13.73 4.34 10.19
C ARG A 185 -12.32 4.57 9.71
#